data_AF-A0A4U3ADT4-F1
#
_entry.id   AF-A0A4U3ADT4-F1
#
_cell.length_a   1.000
_cell.length_b   1.000
_cell.length_c   1.000
_cell.angle_alpha   90.00
_cell.angle_beta   90.00
_cell.angle_gamma   90.00
#
_symmetry.space_group_name_H-M   'P 1'
#
loop_
_entity.id
_entity.type
_entity.pdbx_description
1 polymer ?
#
loop_
_entity_poly.entity_id
_entity_poly.type
_entity_poly.pdbx_seq_one_letter_code
_entity_poly.pdbx_strand_id
1 'polypeptide(L)' 'NPDYIFLQYETTENKNPKVLEEIESNPIWQSMNAAKEKKVFVNVVDPMAQGGTAWSKTAFLKEAVKNLSK' A
#
# COMPACT_ATOMS: atom_id res chain seq x y z
N ASN A 1 2.67 9.52 -11.28
CA ASN A 1 3.39 8.30 -11.69
C ASN A 1 4.53 8.05 -10.70
N PRO A 2 4.22 7.55 -9.48
CA PRO A 2 5.23 7.37 -8.43
C PRO A 2 6.09 6.14 -8.68
N ASP A 3 7.31 6.15 -8.14
CA ASP A 3 8.22 4.99 -8.16
C ASP A 3 7.85 3.93 -7.12
N TYR A 4 7.24 4.34 -6.00
CA TYR A 4 6.81 3.47 -4.91
C TYR A 4 5.40 3.86 -4.43
N ILE A 5 4.60 2.87 -4.04
CA ILE A 5 3.28 3.06 -3.42
C ILE A 5 3.19 2.16 -2.18
N PHE A 6 2.81 2.75 -1.05
CA PHE A 6 2.31 2.01 0.10
C PHE A 6 0.79 2.17 0.13
N LEU A 7 0.07 1.05 0.03
CA LEU A 7 -1.39 1.04 -0.05
C LEU A 7 -1.94 0.32 1.17
N GLN A 8 -2.76 1.01 1.97
CA GLN A 8 -3.52 0.40 3.06
C GLN A 8 -4.94 0.14 2.58
N TYR A 9 -5.42 -1.07 2.79
CA TYR A 9 -6.75 -1.53 2.43
C TYR A 9 -7.34 -2.38 3.55
N GLU A 10 -8.46 -1.94 4.09
CA GLU A 10 -9.20 -2.65 5.12
C GLU A 10 -10.60 -2.99 4.59
N THR A 11 -11.02 -4.26 4.69
CA THR A 11 -12.25 -4.72 4.05
C THR A 11 -13.51 -4.13 4.68
N THR A 12 -13.52 -3.87 5.98
CA THR A 12 -14.67 -3.28 6.68
C THR A 12 -14.84 -1.78 6.42
N GLU A 13 -13.78 -1.07 6.03
CA GLU A 13 -13.81 0.33 5.58
C GLU A 13 -14.33 0.48 4.14
N ASN A 14 -14.49 -0.62 3.40
CA ASN A 14 -14.83 -0.62 1.98
C ASN A 14 -16.17 -1.29 1.69
N LYS A 15 -17.10 -0.53 1.11
CA LYS A 15 -18.43 -1.04 0.70
C LYS A 15 -18.33 -2.19 -0.32
N ASN A 16 -17.35 -2.11 -1.23
CA ASN A 16 -17.03 -3.19 -2.16
C ASN A 16 -15.75 -3.89 -1.69
N PRO A 17 -15.84 -5.12 -1.14
CA PRO A 17 -14.67 -5.83 -0.62
C PRO A 17 -13.67 -6.24 -1.71
N LYS A 18 -14.04 -6.16 -2.99
CA LYS A 18 -13.17 -6.49 -4.14
C LYS A 18 -12.55 -5.27 -4.82
N VAL A 19 -12.75 -4.07 -4.29
CA VAL A 19 -12.30 -2.83 -4.95
C VAL A 19 -10.78 -2.80 -5.17
N LEU A 20 -9.99 -3.43 -4.30
CA LEU A 20 -8.55 -3.54 -4.50
C LEU A 20 -8.21 -4.36 -5.76
N GLU A 21 -8.85 -5.51 -5.96
CA GLU A 21 -8.66 -6.39 -7.12
C GLU A 21 -9.09 -5.69 -8.43
N GLU A 22 -10.18 -4.91 -8.36
CA GLU A 22 -10.67 -4.07 -9.46
C GLU A 22 -9.67 -2.96 -9.82
N ILE A 23 -9.06 -2.32 -8.82
CA ILE A 23 -8.02 -1.30 -9.02
C ILE A 23 -6.77 -1.96 -9.62
N GLU A 24 -6.31 -3.08 -9.09
CA GLU A 24 -5.11 -3.78 -9.55
C GLU A 24 -5.22 -4.32 -10.99
N SER A 25 -6.44 -4.67 -11.42
CA SER A 25 -6.74 -5.09 -12.79
C SER A 25 -6.93 -3.93 -13.77
N ASN A 26 -7.01 -2.69 -13.30
CA ASN A 26 -7.24 -1.53 -14.15
C ASN A 26 -6.00 -1.21 -15.04
N PRO A 27 -6.16 -1.01 -16.36
CA PRO A 27 -5.04 -0.69 -17.26
C PRO A 27 -4.28 0.59 -16.89
N ILE A 28 -4.95 1.58 -16.30
CA ILE A 28 -4.31 2.82 -15.83
C ILE A 28 -3.45 2.54 -14.61
N TRP A 29 -3.91 1.70 -13.68
CA TRP A 29 -3.11 1.27 -12.53
C TRP A 29 -1.85 0.53 -13.00
N GLN A 30 -2.02 -0.44 -13.90
CA GLN A 30 -0.93 -1.22 -14.49
C GLN A 30 0.04 -0.36 -15.32
N SER A 31 -0.36 0.84 -15.75
CA SER A 31 0.50 1.76 -16.47
C SER A 31 1.52 2.50 -15.58
N MET A 32 1.31 2.54 -14.26
CA MET A 32 2.18 3.26 -13.32
C MET A 32 3.54 2.56 -13.13
N ASN A 33 4.60 3.34 -12.91
CA ASN A 33 5.96 2.84 -12.64
C ASN A 33 5.96 1.89 -11.44
N ALA A 34 5.38 2.30 -10.31
CA ALA A 34 5.29 1.45 -9.12
C ALA A 34 4.62 0.08 -9.39
N ALA A 35 3.55 0.04 -10.20
CA ALA A 35 2.87 -1.21 -10.53
C ALA A 35 3.73 -2.10 -11.45
N LYS A 36 4.32 -1.51 -12.51
CA LYS A 36 5.20 -2.21 -13.45
C LYS A 36 6.43 -2.79 -12.77
N GLU A 37 7.02 -2.04 -11.85
CA GLU A 37 8.23 -2.42 -11.13
C GLU A 37 7.96 -3.24 -9.87
N LYS A 38 6.70 -3.62 -9.60
CA LYS A 38 6.27 -4.36 -8.40
C LYS A 38 6.67 -3.67 -7.09
N LYS A 39 6.60 -2.33 -7.08
CA LYS A 39 6.88 -1.43 -5.96
C LYS A 39 5.58 -0.86 -5.35
N VAL A 40 4.50 -1.62 -5.46
CA VAL A 40 3.28 -1.43 -4.68
C VAL A 40 3.33 -2.38 -3.49
N PHE A 41 3.24 -1.83 -2.28
CA PHE A 41 3.27 -2.61 -1.05
C PHE A 41 1.94 -2.46 -0.32
N VAL A 42 1.13 -3.51 -0.38
CA VAL A 42 -0.20 -3.54 0.23
C VAL A 42 -0.10 -4.04 1.66
N ASN A 43 -0.70 -3.31 2.62
CA ASN A 43 -0.85 -3.71 4.02
C ASN A 43 0.45 -4.17 4.71
N VAL A 44 1.56 -3.48 4.43
CA VAL A 44 2.84 -3.78 5.11
C VAL A 44 2.80 -3.46 6.60
N VAL A 45 1.89 -2.56 7.00
CA VAL A 45 1.48 -2.34 8.38
C VAL A 45 0.01 -2.73 8.49
N ASP A 46 -0.45 -3.09 9.68
CA ASP A 46 -1.87 -3.31 9.97
C ASP A 46 -2.73 -2.20 9.32
N PRO A 47 -3.74 -2.55 8.49
CA PRO A 47 -4.54 -1.56 7.79
C PRO A 47 -5.40 -0.70 8.73
N MET A 48 -5.61 -1.11 9.98
CA MET A 48 -6.25 -0.33 11.04
C MET A 48 -5.30 0.57 11.82
N ALA A 49 -4.00 0.55 11.49
CA ALA A 49 -3.03 1.45 12.07
C ALA A 49 -3.38 2.91 11.78
N GLN A 50 -3.47 3.72 12.82
CA GLN A 50 -3.86 5.14 12.73
C GLN A 50 -2.76 6.06 12.14
N GLY A 51 -1.57 5.53 11.84
CA GLY A 51 -0.44 6.26 11.28
C GLY A 51 0.32 7.15 12.27
N GLY A 52 -0.39 7.98 13.04
CA GLY A 52 0.21 9.01 13.90
C GLY A 52 0.75 8.53 15.26
N THR A 53 0.37 7.33 15.71
CA THR A 53 0.80 6.83 17.02
C THR A 53 2.29 6.45 17.01
N ALA A 54 2.92 6.44 18.19
CA ALA A 54 4.30 5.98 18.31
C ALA A 54 4.49 4.56 17.74
N TRP A 55 3.51 3.68 17.97
CA TRP A 55 3.49 2.34 17.40
C TRP A 55 3.41 2.37 15.87
N SER A 56 2.45 3.10 15.30
CA SER A 56 2.26 3.20 13.85
C SER A 56 3.48 3.78 13.13
N LYS A 57 4.09 4.84 13.69
CA LYS A 57 5.31 5.44 13.13
C LYS A 57 6.47 4.45 13.14
N THR A 58 6.66 3.72 14.23
CA THR A 58 7.73 2.73 14.37
C THR A 58 7.53 1.56 13.41
N ALA A 59 6.30 1.04 13.32
CA ALA A 59 5.94 -0.04 12.41
C ALA A 59 6.15 0.36 10.94
N PHE A 60 5.64 1.53 10.55
CA PHE A 60 5.78 2.02 9.18
C PHE A 60 7.23 2.35 8.83
N LEU A 61 7.99 2.96 9.75
CA LEU A 61 9.41 3.24 9.52
C LEU A 61 10.19 1.95 9.22
N LYS A 62 9.95 0.87 9.97
CA LYS A 62 10.58 -0.43 9.74
C LYS A 62 10.30 -0.95 8.33
N GLU A 63 9.05 -0.90 7.88
CA GLU A 63 8.67 -1.38 6.54
C GLU A 63 9.13 -0.44 5.43
N ALA A 64 9.14 0.88 5.65
CA ALA A 64 9.68 1.84 4.70
C ALA A 64 11.18 1.59 4.47
N VAL A 65 11.98 1.45 5.53
CA VAL A 65 13.43 1.15 5.40
C VAL A 65 13.64 -0.17 4.65
N LYS A 66 12.89 -1.21 5.00
CA LYS A 66 12.98 -2.54 4.37
C LYS A 66 12.66 -2.53 2.87
N ASN A 67 11.69 -1.74 2.44
CA ASN A 67 11.20 -1.75 1.06
C ASN A 67 11.88 -0.71 0.16
N LEU A 68 12.39 0.38 0.73
CA LEU A 68 13.05 1.47 -0.02
C LEU A 68 14.57 1.30 -0.12
N SER A 69 15.19 0.48 0.73
CA SER A 69 16.66 0.26 0.72
C SER A 69 17.10 -0.92 -0.17
N LYS A 70 16.22 -1.41 -1.05
CA LYS A 70 16.49 -2.55 -1.95
C LYS A 70 17.05 -2.11 -3.29
#